data_AF-A0A6J8BSL8-F1
#
_entry.id   AF-A0A6J8BSL8-F1
#
_cell.length_a   1.000
_cell.length_b   1.000
_cell.length_c   1.000
_cell.angle_alpha   90.00
_cell.angle_beta   90.00
_cell.angle_gamma   90.00
#
_symmetry.space_group_name_H-M   'P 1'
#
loop_
_entity.id
_entity.type
_entity.pdbx_description
1 polymer ?
#
loop_
_entity_poly.entity_id
_entity_poly.type
_entity_poly.pdbx_seq_one_letter_code
_entity_poly.pdbx_strand_id
1 'polypeptide(L)'
;MNNFSVLCICWLKILYAQLGKFKKLFNKSLGAERLEADSEDSEDKNAECGTIRLIRTCSKSFVKVVDERNGVHGDFKTYMKAIGDKVNFIRYKHNRFNVFFQLGHTTYHHRNNIKTFLESIHGCTNKLLSSVLVDIKEPLYIAGSRALGLISKLVCGPLWRKIEDSSHVFYLNELLSALFDFLEMGKVDSSIILSGNLKPFPDQINNDEILNELLKPDDSDELTEQILQSLFTVMITLSKRQAGDHLPGGKFSTPTQLTREQTRSCLKHNKLPEFFFGQLDFLMKYRPNSTTLCNEAHLLFSHNKTDKWLNNLPASERNQMIEDNRKEGRKIRLQFKESLKQIESERLIKLRKKEEGD
;
A
#
# COMPACT_ATOMS: atom_id res chain seq x y z
N MET A 1 18.69 6.51 21.21
CA MET A 1 18.02 7.10 20.03
C MET A 1 17.09 6.15 19.24
N ASN A 2 16.72 4.94 19.71
CA ASN A 2 16.21 3.90 18.79
C ASN A 2 14.87 3.20 19.10
N ASN A 3 13.92 3.80 19.84
CA ASN A 3 12.59 3.18 20.02
C ASN A 3 11.44 3.89 19.29
N PHE A 4 11.61 5.13 18.83
CA PHE A 4 10.53 5.90 18.19
C PHE A 4 10.48 5.77 16.66
N SER A 5 11.61 5.52 16.01
CA SER A 5 11.69 5.24 14.56
C SER A 5 11.02 3.91 14.18
N VAL A 6 10.91 2.97 15.13
CA VAL A 6 10.22 1.68 14.94
C VAL A 6 8.70 1.86 14.88
N LEU A 7 8.13 2.84 15.60
CA LEU A 7 6.69 3.12 15.62
C LEU A 7 6.16 3.66 14.28
N CYS A 8 6.95 4.45 13.55
CA CYS A 8 6.54 4.96 12.23
C CYS A 8 6.75 3.97 11.07
N ILE A 9 7.58 2.94 11.26
CA ILE A 9 7.83 1.88 10.26
C ILE A 9 6.77 0.76 10.37
N CYS A 10 6.03 0.69 11.47
CA CYS A 10 5.07 -0.37 11.76
C CYS A 10 3.80 -0.32 10.90
N TRP A 11 3.29 0.86 10.52
CA TRP A 11 2.01 0.94 9.82
C TRP A 11 2.01 0.20 8.47
N LEU A 12 3.03 0.40 7.63
CA LEU A 12 3.12 -0.26 6.32
C LEU A 12 3.64 -1.70 6.40
N LYS A 13 4.67 -2.03 7.20
CA LYS A 13 5.11 -3.43 7.34
C LYS A 13 3.99 -4.32 7.88
N ILE A 14 3.14 -3.78 8.74
CA ILE A 14 2.05 -4.55 9.30
C ILE A 14 0.88 -4.59 8.34
N LEU A 15 0.62 -3.54 7.55
CA LEU A 15 -0.29 -3.61 6.39
C LEU A 15 0.15 -4.62 5.32
N TYR A 16 1.45 -4.77 5.07
CA TYR A 16 2.01 -5.78 4.16
C TYR A 16 1.81 -7.21 4.69
N ALA A 17 2.07 -7.45 5.99
CA ALA A 17 1.73 -8.72 6.64
C ALA A 17 0.20 -8.91 6.75
N GLN A 18 -0.57 -7.82 6.71
CA GLN A 18 -2.03 -7.84 6.69
C GLN A 18 -2.58 -8.11 5.31
N LEU A 19 -1.94 -7.81 4.19
CA LEU A 19 -2.53 -8.18 2.90
C LEU A 19 -2.74 -9.71 2.79
N GLY A 20 -1.85 -10.52 3.36
CA GLY A 20 -2.08 -11.97 3.49
C GLY A 20 -3.19 -12.34 4.49
N LYS A 21 -3.30 -11.63 5.63
CA LYS A 21 -4.31 -11.92 6.67
C LYS A 21 -5.69 -11.33 6.35
N PHE A 22 -5.76 -10.14 5.80
CA PHE A 22 -6.90 -9.46 5.21
C PHE A 22 -7.38 -10.23 3.99
N LYS A 23 -6.51 -10.68 3.07
CA LYS A 23 -6.91 -11.62 2.00
C LYS A 23 -7.51 -12.89 2.60
N LYS A 24 -6.90 -13.50 3.62
CA LYS A 24 -7.47 -14.67 4.32
C LYS A 24 -8.81 -14.37 5.01
N LEU A 25 -8.95 -13.24 5.69
CA LEU A 25 -10.18 -12.83 6.39
C LEU A 25 -11.28 -12.41 5.42
N PHE A 26 -10.93 -11.76 4.32
CA PHE A 26 -11.81 -11.37 3.21
C PHE A 26 -12.27 -12.60 2.42
N ASN A 27 -11.38 -13.55 2.15
CA ASN A 27 -11.75 -14.85 1.59
C ASN A 27 -12.71 -15.61 2.53
N LYS A 28 -12.43 -15.56 3.85
CA LYS A 28 -13.27 -16.23 4.86
C LYS A 28 -14.65 -15.58 4.99
N SER A 29 -14.74 -14.26 4.87
CA SER A 29 -16.01 -13.53 5.03
C SER A 29 -16.89 -13.49 3.78
N LEU A 30 -16.31 -13.69 2.59
CA LEU A 30 -17.03 -13.73 1.31
C LEU A 30 -17.40 -15.14 0.83
N GLY A 31 -17.23 -16.16 1.66
CA GLY A 31 -17.70 -17.53 1.37
C GLY A 31 -16.61 -18.50 0.90
N ALA A 32 -15.91 -19.08 1.87
CA ALA A 32 -15.51 -20.50 1.82
C ALA A 32 -16.58 -21.38 2.52
N GLU A 33 -17.84 -20.94 2.53
CA GLU A 33 -19.00 -21.74 2.93
C GLU A 33 -20.04 -21.66 1.80
N ARG A 34 -19.75 -22.33 0.68
CA ARG A 34 -20.77 -22.86 -0.25
C ARG A 34 -20.12 -23.86 -1.21
N LEU A 35 -20.00 -25.09 -0.73
CA LEU A 35 -20.52 -26.33 -1.33
C LEU A 35 -20.00 -27.47 -0.45
N GLU A 36 -20.77 -27.82 0.59
CA GLU A 36 -20.77 -29.20 1.06
C GLU A 36 -21.43 -30.04 -0.04
N ALA A 37 -20.64 -30.40 -1.05
CA ALA A 37 -20.88 -31.47 -1.99
C ALA A 37 -19.58 -31.68 -2.78
N ASP A 38 -18.95 -32.80 -2.48
CA ASP A 38 -17.86 -33.47 -3.19
C ASP A 38 -16.42 -32.97 -2.94
N SER A 39 -15.66 -33.88 -2.32
CA SER A 39 -14.22 -33.92 -2.06
C SER A 39 -13.70 -33.12 -0.85
N GLU A 40 -13.83 -33.73 0.33
CA GLU A 40 -12.85 -33.62 1.41
C GLU A 40 -11.47 -34.07 0.90
N ASP A 41 -10.73 -33.20 0.20
CA ASP A 41 -9.27 -33.27 0.07
C ASP A 41 -8.75 -32.12 -0.83
N SER A 42 -8.74 -30.90 -0.31
CA SER A 42 -7.65 -29.91 -0.51
C SER A 42 -8.06 -28.55 0.03
N GLU A 43 -7.67 -28.25 1.27
CA GLU A 43 -7.52 -26.85 1.68
C GLU A 43 -6.39 -26.21 0.84
N ASP A 44 -6.75 -25.65 -0.32
CA ASP A 44 -5.81 -24.87 -1.12
C ASP A 44 -5.48 -23.58 -0.37
N LYS A 45 -4.37 -23.62 0.38
CA LYS A 45 -3.83 -22.53 1.21
C LYS A 45 -3.56 -21.23 0.42
N ASN A 46 -3.78 -21.22 -0.89
CA ASN A 46 -3.51 -20.11 -1.81
C ASN A 46 -4.71 -19.55 -2.58
N ALA A 47 -5.95 -20.00 -2.34
CA ALA A 47 -7.12 -19.48 -3.06
C ALA A 47 -7.24 -17.94 -2.95
N GLU A 48 -7.36 -17.25 -4.09
CA GLU A 48 -7.55 -15.79 -4.17
C GLU A 48 -9.05 -15.45 -4.25
N CYS A 49 -9.55 -14.54 -3.41
CA CYS A 49 -10.94 -14.05 -3.52
C CYS A 49 -11.24 -13.60 -4.95
N GLY A 50 -12.41 -13.98 -5.46
CA GLY A 50 -12.87 -13.62 -6.80
C GLY A 50 -12.89 -12.12 -7.08
N THR A 51 -13.31 -11.28 -6.13
CA THR A 51 -13.22 -9.81 -6.24
C THR A 51 -11.78 -9.34 -6.47
N ILE A 52 -10.82 -9.88 -5.71
CA ILE A 52 -9.40 -9.51 -5.86
C ILE A 52 -8.84 -10.01 -7.19
N ARG A 53 -9.22 -11.22 -7.59
CA ARG A 53 -8.87 -11.80 -8.90
C ARG A 53 -9.40 -10.92 -10.04
N LEU A 54 -10.66 -10.48 -9.97
CA LEU A 54 -11.29 -9.58 -10.94
C LEU A 54 -10.51 -8.26 -11.04
N ILE A 55 -10.32 -7.57 -9.92
CA ILE A 55 -9.59 -6.29 -9.87
C ILE A 55 -8.17 -6.43 -10.46
N ARG A 56 -7.48 -7.50 -10.10
CA ARG A 56 -6.12 -7.79 -10.58
C ARG A 56 -6.10 -8.10 -12.07
N THR A 57 -7.03 -8.90 -12.57
CA THR A 57 -7.12 -9.28 -13.99
C THR A 57 -7.58 -8.11 -14.87
N CYS A 58 -8.48 -7.25 -14.40
CA CYS A 58 -8.81 -5.98 -15.04
C CYS A 58 -7.58 -5.07 -15.17
N SER A 59 -6.81 -4.88 -14.09
CA SER A 59 -5.57 -4.09 -14.16
C SER A 59 -4.54 -4.68 -15.13
N LYS A 60 -4.40 -6.02 -15.18
CA LYS A 60 -3.53 -6.68 -16.16
C LYS A 60 -4.00 -6.49 -17.60
N SER A 61 -5.30 -6.52 -17.83
CA SER A 61 -5.89 -6.48 -19.18
C SER A 61 -5.91 -5.07 -19.77
N PHE A 62 -6.22 -4.06 -18.96
CA PHE A 62 -6.58 -2.73 -19.46
C PHE A 62 -5.53 -1.65 -19.19
N VAL A 63 -4.40 -1.97 -18.56
CA VAL A 63 -3.34 -0.99 -18.26
C VAL A 63 -2.15 -1.13 -19.20
N LYS A 64 -1.62 0.02 -19.64
CA LYS A 64 -0.40 0.09 -20.44
C LYS A 64 0.79 -0.59 -19.75
N VAL A 65 1.46 -1.51 -20.46
CA VAL A 65 2.75 -2.12 -20.07
C VAL A 65 2.63 -2.97 -18.79
N VAL A 66 1.48 -3.63 -18.58
CA VAL A 66 1.33 -4.64 -17.51
C VAL A 66 1.38 -6.06 -18.09
N ASP A 67 0.61 -6.34 -19.12
CA ASP A 67 0.72 -7.56 -19.92
C ASP A 67 0.69 -7.19 -21.40
N GLU A 68 1.87 -7.12 -22.02
CA GLU A 68 2.00 -6.76 -23.45
C GLU A 68 1.58 -7.90 -24.38
N ARG A 69 1.44 -9.13 -23.86
CA ARG A 69 1.10 -10.32 -24.65
C ARG A 69 -0.40 -10.61 -24.64
N ASN A 70 -1.04 -10.48 -23.49
CA ASN A 70 -2.46 -10.83 -23.32
C ASN A 70 -3.35 -9.63 -23.00
N GLY A 71 -2.78 -8.46 -22.69
CA GLY A 71 -3.52 -7.24 -22.41
C GLY A 71 -3.98 -6.53 -23.69
N VAL A 72 -5.06 -5.76 -23.57
CA VAL A 72 -5.77 -5.08 -24.66
C VAL A 72 -5.90 -3.58 -24.42
N HIS A 73 -4.91 -2.99 -23.72
CA HIS A 73 -4.94 -1.57 -23.36
C HIS A 73 -5.13 -0.65 -24.57
N GLY A 74 -4.47 -0.94 -25.71
CA GLY A 74 -4.55 -0.09 -26.91
C GLY A 74 -5.98 -0.02 -27.47
N ASP A 75 -6.61 -1.18 -27.65
CA ASP A 75 -7.95 -1.29 -28.20
C ASP A 75 -8.99 -0.76 -27.22
N PHE A 76 -8.87 -1.12 -25.94
CA PHE A 76 -9.77 -0.61 -24.90
C PHE A 76 -9.66 0.91 -24.76
N LYS A 77 -8.45 1.48 -24.81
CA LYS A 77 -8.26 2.94 -24.78
C LYS A 77 -8.92 3.62 -25.98
N THR A 78 -8.86 3.01 -27.16
CA THR A 78 -9.49 3.52 -28.37
C THR A 78 -11.01 3.49 -28.25
N TYR A 79 -11.57 2.40 -27.73
CA TYR A 79 -12.99 2.27 -27.42
C TYR A 79 -13.45 3.32 -26.40
N MET A 80 -12.76 3.46 -25.27
CA MET A 80 -13.09 4.44 -24.24
C MET A 80 -13.11 5.87 -24.80
N LYS A 81 -12.11 6.21 -25.65
CA LYS A 81 -12.06 7.52 -26.31
C LYS A 81 -13.26 7.72 -27.26
N ALA A 82 -13.72 6.68 -27.95
CA ALA A 82 -14.87 6.77 -28.86
C ALA A 82 -16.19 7.04 -28.12
N ILE A 83 -16.34 6.55 -26.89
CA ILE A 83 -17.51 6.81 -26.04
C ILE A 83 -17.36 8.06 -25.16
N GLY A 84 -16.29 8.84 -25.35
CA GLY A 84 -16.06 10.09 -24.63
C GLY A 84 -15.49 9.95 -23.21
N ASP A 85 -14.97 8.78 -22.84
CA ASP A 85 -14.42 8.49 -21.51
C ASP A 85 -12.92 8.09 -21.60
N LYS A 86 -12.28 7.90 -20.45
CA LYS A 86 -10.84 7.62 -20.33
C LYS A 86 -10.58 6.36 -19.50
N VAL A 87 -9.47 5.71 -19.82
CA VAL A 87 -9.00 4.55 -19.04
C VAL A 87 -8.45 5.03 -17.69
N ASN A 88 -9.16 4.74 -16.61
CA ASN A 88 -8.79 5.15 -15.24
C ASN A 88 -7.91 4.12 -14.51
N PHE A 89 -7.62 2.97 -15.14
CA PHE A 89 -6.87 1.89 -14.49
C PHE A 89 -5.41 2.29 -14.24
N ILE A 90 -4.97 2.02 -13.00
CA ILE A 90 -3.56 2.14 -12.59
C ILE A 90 -2.86 0.79 -12.66
N ARG A 91 -1.52 0.81 -12.74
CA ARG A 91 -0.75 -0.44 -12.72
C ARG A 91 -0.89 -1.12 -11.37
N TYR A 92 -1.24 -2.40 -11.38
CA TYR A 92 -1.10 -3.27 -10.22
C TYR A 92 0.40 -3.55 -9.97
N LYS A 93 1.10 -2.58 -9.38
CA LYS A 93 2.55 -2.61 -9.18
C LYS A 93 2.89 -2.40 -7.71
N HIS A 94 3.52 -3.43 -7.12
CA HIS A 94 3.93 -3.49 -5.71
C HIS A 94 2.75 -3.47 -4.73
N ASN A 95 2.95 -4.11 -3.57
CA ASN A 95 1.98 -4.32 -2.48
C ASN A 95 1.56 -3.04 -1.74
N ARG A 96 1.42 -1.91 -2.43
CA ARG A 96 0.85 -0.70 -1.85
C ARG A 96 -0.63 -0.96 -1.61
N PHE A 97 -1.00 -1.19 -0.36
CA PHE A 97 -2.37 -1.49 0.09
C PHE A 97 -3.47 -0.67 -0.62
N ASN A 98 -3.25 0.62 -0.82
CA ASN A 98 -4.20 1.51 -1.49
C ASN A 98 -4.54 1.12 -2.93
N VAL A 99 -3.66 0.41 -3.62
CA VAL A 99 -3.82 0.06 -5.04
C VAL A 99 -5.06 -0.81 -5.25
N PHE A 100 -5.38 -1.71 -4.31
CA PHE A 100 -6.60 -2.52 -4.40
C PHE A 100 -7.86 -1.69 -4.29
N PHE A 101 -7.91 -0.74 -3.35
CA PHE A 101 -9.05 0.16 -3.17
C PHE A 101 -9.24 1.06 -4.40
N GLN A 102 -8.15 1.60 -4.94
CA GLN A 102 -8.17 2.43 -6.15
C GLN A 102 -8.62 1.63 -7.37
N LEU A 103 -8.11 0.41 -7.54
CA LEU A 103 -8.55 -0.45 -8.62
C LEU A 103 -9.98 -0.97 -8.41
N GLY A 104 -10.46 -1.09 -7.17
CA GLY A 104 -11.84 -1.43 -6.84
C GLY A 104 -12.82 -0.40 -7.40
N HIS A 105 -12.65 0.89 -7.08
CA HIS A 105 -13.51 1.93 -7.66
C HIS A 105 -13.42 1.98 -9.19
N THR A 106 -12.23 1.74 -9.74
CA THR A 106 -12.02 1.82 -11.19
C THR A 106 -12.68 0.66 -11.92
N THR A 107 -12.61 -0.54 -11.32
CA THR A 107 -13.24 -1.75 -11.84
C THR A 107 -14.76 -1.62 -11.82
N TYR A 108 -15.32 -1.10 -10.72
CA TYR A 108 -16.75 -0.85 -10.63
C TYR A 108 -17.22 0.19 -11.65
N HIS A 109 -16.56 1.35 -11.73
CA HIS A 109 -16.87 2.42 -12.69
C HIS A 109 -16.85 1.93 -14.14
N HIS A 110 -15.84 1.14 -14.52
CA HIS A 110 -15.72 0.62 -15.89
C HIS A 110 -16.49 -0.69 -16.15
N ARG A 111 -17.28 -1.21 -15.19
CA ARG A 111 -17.87 -2.57 -15.29
C ARG A 111 -18.71 -2.78 -16.55
N ASN A 112 -19.57 -1.81 -16.87
CA ASN A 112 -20.44 -1.88 -18.04
C ASN A 112 -19.63 -1.72 -19.33
N ASN A 113 -18.69 -0.77 -19.35
CA ASN A 113 -17.81 -0.54 -20.49
C ASN A 113 -16.94 -1.78 -20.80
N ILE A 114 -16.42 -2.45 -19.78
CA ILE A 114 -15.65 -3.69 -19.91
C ILE A 114 -16.52 -4.80 -20.47
N LYS A 115 -17.73 -4.97 -19.92
CA LYS A 115 -18.68 -5.98 -20.37
C LYS A 115 -19.02 -5.78 -21.85
N THR A 116 -19.47 -4.59 -22.24
CA THR A 116 -19.79 -4.26 -23.64
C THR A 116 -18.58 -4.44 -24.56
N PHE A 117 -17.40 -4.00 -24.14
CA PHE A 117 -16.18 -4.13 -24.93
C PHE A 117 -15.83 -5.60 -25.21
N LEU A 118 -15.88 -6.45 -24.18
CA LEU A 118 -15.53 -7.87 -24.30
C LEU A 118 -16.63 -8.71 -24.94
N GLU A 119 -17.91 -8.35 -24.83
CA GLU A 119 -19.01 -9.10 -25.45
C GLU A 119 -19.25 -8.71 -26.91
N SER A 120 -19.16 -7.41 -27.22
CA SER A 120 -19.72 -6.89 -28.47
C SER A 120 -18.70 -6.26 -29.43
N ILE A 121 -17.52 -5.86 -28.95
CA ILE A 121 -16.59 -5.04 -29.73
C ILE A 121 -15.30 -5.78 -30.05
N HIS A 122 -14.57 -6.19 -29.03
CA HIS A 122 -13.25 -6.84 -29.18
C HIS A 122 -13.36 -8.36 -29.05
N GLY A 123 -14.25 -8.87 -28.21
CA GLY A 123 -14.32 -10.30 -27.90
C GLY A 123 -13.28 -10.74 -26.86
N CYS A 124 -13.34 -12.01 -26.47
CA CYS A 124 -12.38 -12.64 -25.56
C CYS A 124 -11.34 -13.45 -26.34
N THR A 125 -10.26 -12.80 -26.79
CA THR A 125 -9.20 -13.43 -27.61
C THR A 125 -8.29 -14.39 -26.84
N ASN A 126 -8.32 -14.38 -25.51
CA ASN A 126 -7.49 -15.21 -24.67
C ASN A 126 -8.15 -15.53 -23.31
N LYS A 127 -7.58 -16.49 -22.56
CA LYS A 127 -8.11 -16.94 -21.27
C LYS A 127 -8.18 -15.83 -20.21
N LEU A 128 -7.28 -14.84 -20.25
CA LEU A 128 -7.31 -13.71 -19.32
C LEU A 128 -8.57 -12.88 -19.54
N LEU A 129 -8.89 -12.52 -20.78
CA LEU A 129 -10.09 -11.74 -21.11
C LEU A 129 -11.38 -12.55 -20.85
N SER A 130 -11.36 -13.85 -21.16
CA SER A 130 -12.48 -14.75 -20.81
C SER A 130 -12.73 -14.76 -19.29
N SER A 131 -11.67 -14.85 -18.49
CA SER A 131 -11.78 -14.80 -17.03
C SER A 131 -12.33 -13.46 -16.54
N VAL A 132 -11.90 -12.34 -17.13
CA VAL A 132 -12.44 -11.01 -16.79
C VAL A 132 -13.93 -10.94 -17.12
N LEU A 133 -14.36 -11.43 -18.28
CA LEU A 133 -15.76 -11.40 -18.68
C LEU A 133 -16.65 -12.28 -17.79
N VAL A 134 -16.14 -13.43 -17.33
CA VAL A 134 -16.86 -14.27 -16.36
C VAL A 134 -16.96 -13.55 -15.01
N ASP A 135 -15.83 -13.08 -14.49
CA ASP A 135 -15.77 -12.46 -13.17
C ASP A 135 -16.55 -11.12 -13.10
N ILE A 136 -16.61 -10.33 -14.19
CA ILE A 136 -17.35 -9.04 -14.21
C ILE A 136 -18.87 -9.24 -14.20
N LYS A 137 -19.36 -10.44 -14.57
CA LYS A 137 -20.79 -10.79 -14.54
C LYS A 137 -21.25 -11.28 -13.19
N GLU A 138 -20.32 -11.63 -12.30
CA GLU A 138 -20.62 -12.14 -10.97
C GLU A 138 -21.02 -10.97 -10.03
N PRO A 139 -22.29 -10.87 -9.61
CA PRO A 139 -22.76 -9.74 -8.81
C PRO A 139 -21.98 -9.56 -7.50
N LEU A 140 -21.54 -10.67 -6.88
CA LEU A 140 -20.75 -10.63 -5.66
C LEU A 140 -19.40 -9.93 -5.86
N TYR A 141 -18.75 -10.14 -7.01
CA TYR A 141 -17.43 -9.55 -7.29
C TYR A 141 -17.55 -8.06 -7.65
N ILE A 142 -18.66 -7.68 -8.28
CA ILE A 142 -19.00 -6.28 -8.54
C ILE A 142 -19.31 -5.55 -7.24
N ALA A 143 -20.14 -6.13 -6.36
CA ALA A 143 -20.43 -5.60 -5.03
C ALA A 143 -19.14 -5.41 -4.21
N GLY A 144 -18.25 -6.41 -4.24
CA GLY A 144 -16.94 -6.30 -3.59
C GLY A 144 -16.07 -5.19 -4.17
N SER A 145 -16.07 -5.01 -5.48
CA SER A 145 -15.34 -3.91 -6.15
C SER A 145 -15.91 -2.55 -5.75
N ARG A 146 -17.24 -2.44 -5.63
CA ARG A 146 -17.93 -1.23 -5.16
C ARG A 146 -17.59 -0.90 -3.71
N ALA A 147 -17.66 -1.87 -2.81
CA ALA A 147 -17.31 -1.70 -1.40
C ALA A 147 -15.86 -1.20 -1.23
N LEU A 148 -14.90 -1.82 -1.94
CA LEU A 148 -13.52 -1.38 -1.96
C LEU A 148 -13.37 0.03 -2.56
N GLY A 149 -14.18 0.36 -3.57
CA GLY A 149 -14.22 1.68 -4.17
C GLY A 149 -14.73 2.78 -3.24
N LEU A 150 -15.79 2.51 -2.48
CA LEU A 150 -16.33 3.40 -1.46
C LEU A 150 -15.30 3.66 -0.36
N ILE A 151 -14.66 2.61 0.16
CA ILE A 151 -13.57 2.74 1.14
C ILE A 151 -12.42 3.57 0.54
N SER A 152 -12.09 3.37 -0.74
CA SER A 152 -11.05 4.17 -1.41
C SER A 152 -11.36 5.66 -1.40
N LYS A 153 -12.59 6.05 -1.75
CA LYS A 153 -12.98 7.44 -1.99
C LYS A 153 -13.36 8.18 -0.71
N LEU A 154 -14.01 7.49 0.23
CA LEU A 154 -14.54 8.08 1.47
C LEU A 154 -13.59 7.93 2.66
N VAL A 155 -12.71 6.93 2.67
CA VAL A 155 -11.85 6.62 3.82
C VAL A 155 -10.38 6.78 3.47
N CYS A 156 -9.83 5.90 2.63
CA CYS A 156 -8.38 5.82 2.41
C CYS A 156 -7.82 7.09 1.74
N GLY A 157 -8.42 7.55 0.64
CA GLY A 157 -7.97 8.75 -0.07
C GLY A 157 -7.98 10.01 0.80
N PRO A 158 -9.10 10.34 1.48
CA PRO A 158 -9.17 11.46 2.42
C PRO A 158 -8.18 11.34 3.58
N LEU A 159 -8.07 10.15 4.20
CA LEU A 159 -7.12 9.89 5.28
C LEU A 159 -5.67 10.15 4.84
N TRP A 160 -5.28 9.68 3.65
CA TRP A 160 -3.91 9.88 3.15
C TRP A 160 -3.58 11.35 2.95
N ARG A 161 -4.53 12.17 2.46
CA ARG A 161 -4.32 13.62 2.36
C ARG A 161 -4.09 14.26 3.73
N LYS A 162 -4.93 13.93 4.73
CA LYS A 162 -4.72 14.39 6.12
C LYS A 162 -3.38 13.95 6.73
N ILE A 163 -2.95 12.72 6.44
CA ILE A 163 -1.67 12.19 6.93
C ILE A 163 -0.49 12.92 6.26
N GLU A 164 -0.63 13.34 5.01
CA GLU A 164 0.42 14.04 4.25
C GLU A 164 0.56 15.52 4.60
N ASP A 165 -0.45 16.12 5.25
CA ASP A 165 -0.35 17.50 5.75
C ASP A 165 0.83 17.68 6.73
N SER A 166 1.42 18.86 6.80
CA SER A 166 2.64 19.14 7.57
C SER A 166 2.41 19.32 9.09
N SER A 167 1.64 18.43 9.72
CA SER A 167 1.35 18.47 11.16
C SER A 167 2.17 17.46 11.97
N HIS A 168 2.22 17.68 13.29
CA HIS A 168 2.93 16.82 14.24
C HIS A 168 2.37 15.39 14.26
N VAL A 169 3.20 14.39 14.60
CA VAL A 169 2.81 12.97 14.59
C VAL A 169 1.55 12.66 15.41
N PHE A 170 1.38 13.31 16.56
CA PHE A 170 0.21 13.12 17.44
C PHE A 170 -1.11 13.69 16.91
N TYR A 171 -1.10 14.50 15.84
CA TYR A 171 -2.34 14.82 15.13
C TYR A 171 -3.02 13.56 14.57
N LEU A 172 -2.25 12.49 14.37
CA LEU A 172 -2.78 11.18 13.99
C LEU A 172 -3.78 10.64 15.02
N ASN A 173 -3.66 10.97 16.30
CA ASN A 173 -4.59 10.46 17.34
C ASN A 173 -6.03 10.88 17.04
N GLU A 174 -6.26 12.16 16.74
CA GLU A 174 -7.58 12.70 16.39
C GLU A 174 -8.13 12.07 15.11
N LEU A 175 -7.28 11.94 14.08
CA LEU A 175 -7.66 11.30 12.82
C LEU A 175 -8.03 9.83 13.00
N LEU A 176 -7.30 9.11 13.84
CA LEU A 176 -7.57 7.71 14.14
C LEU A 176 -8.86 7.57 14.93
N SER A 177 -9.10 8.38 15.95
CA SER A 177 -10.37 8.36 16.68
C SER A 177 -11.56 8.59 15.75
N ALA A 178 -11.51 9.61 14.90
CA ALA A 178 -12.57 9.88 13.92
C ALA A 178 -12.78 8.71 12.93
N LEU A 179 -11.68 8.08 12.48
CA LEU A 179 -11.74 6.88 11.66
C LEU A 179 -12.40 5.72 12.42
N PHE A 180 -12.07 5.54 13.70
CA PHE A 180 -12.61 4.47 14.52
C PHE A 180 -14.11 4.61 14.75
N ASP A 181 -14.56 5.81 15.11
CA ASP A 181 -15.98 6.09 15.30
C ASP A 181 -16.74 5.83 14.00
N PHE A 182 -16.19 6.27 12.87
CA PHE A 182 -16.73 5.98 11.54
C PHE A 182 -16.84 4.47 11.26
N LEU A 183 -15.78 3.71 11.53
CA LEU A 183 -15.77 2.27 11.27
C LEU A 183 -16.74 1.52 12.20
N GLU A 184 -16.83 1.88 13.47
CA GLU A 184 -17.76 1.24 14.42
C GLU A 184 -19.22 1.55 14.05
N MET A 185 -19.53 2.78 13.62
CA MET A 185 -20.86 3.11 13.06
C MET A 185 -21.14 2.31 11.78
N GLY A 186 -20.23 2.32 10.82
CA GLY A 186 -20.37 1.60 9.55
C GLY A 186 -20.51 0.09 9.72
N LYS A 187 -19.85 -0.48 10.74
CA LYS A 187 -19.98 -1.90 11.08
C LYS A 187 -21.41 -2.27 11.49
N VAL A 188 -22.12 -1.38 12.18
CA VAL A 188 -23.51 -1.60 12.63
C VAL A 188 -24.49 -1.36 11.49
N ASP A 189 -24.31 -0.27 10.76
CA ASP A 189 -25.16 0.12 9.63
C ASP A 189 -24.26 0.69 8.53
N SER A 190 -24.14 -0.02 7.41
CA SER A 190 -23.32 0.42 6.27
C SER A 190 -24.15 1.14 5.20
N SER A 191 -25.49 1.15 5.32
CA SER A 191 -26.38 1.85 4.38
C SER A 191 -26.16 3.38 4.42
N ILE A 192 -25.76 3.93 5.57
CA ILE A 192 -25.39 5.35 5.74
C ILE A 192 -24.16 5.76 4.91
N ILE A 193 -23.33 4.79 4.52
CA ILE A 193 -22.16 5.01 3.66
C ILE A 193 -22.55 4.91 2.19
N LEU A 194 -23.45 3.98 1.84
CA LEU A 194 -24.03 3.89 0.50
C LEU A 194 -24.76 5.17 0.10
N SER A 195 -25.46 5.79 1.06
CA SER A 195 -26.10 7.10 0.87
C SER A 195 -25.11 8.28 0.83
N GLY A 196 -23.84 8.06 1.20
CA GLY A 196 -22.81 9.11 1.22
C GLY A 196 -22.99 10.16 2.33
N ASN A 197 -23.85 9.89 3.30
CA ASN A 197 -24.16 10.79 4.41
C ASN A 197 -23.07 10.77 5.48
N LEU A 198 -22.51 9.59 5.77
CA LEU A 198 -21.44 9.45 6.75
C LEU A 198 -20.07 9.54 6.09
N LYS A 199 -19.23 10.46 6.56
CA LYS A 199 -17.89 10.75 6.04
C LYS A 199 -16.93 11.03 7.20
N PRO A 200 -15.83 10.28 7.37
CA PRO A 200 -14.90 10.53 8.49
C PRO A 200 -14.10 11.82 8.31
N PHE A 201 -13.84 12.20 7.06
CA PHE A 201 -13.00 13.35 6.69
C PHE A 201 -13.67 14.16 5.56
N PRO A 202 -14.78 14.86 5.83
CA PRO A 202 -15.63 15.47 4.80
C PRO A 202 -14.90 16.53 3.97
N ASP A 203 -13.97 17.27 4.57
CA ASP A 203 -13.21 18.35 3.93
C ASP A 203 -12.17 17.83 2.92
N GLN A 204 -11.83 16.54 3.01
CA GLN A 204 -10.86 15.87 2.15
C GLN A 204 -11.55 14.86 1.24
N ILE A 205 -12.79 15.06 0.81
CA ILE A 205 -13.42 14.19 -0.19
C ILE A 205 -13.45 14.89 -1.55
N ASN A 206 -12.98 14.19 -2.58
CA ASN A 206 -13.05 14.66 -3.96
C ASN A 206 -14.35 14.15 -4.57
N ASN A 207 -15.31 15.04 -4.79
CA ASN A 207 -16.58 14.71 -5.45
C ASN A 207 -16.36 14.62 -6.96
N ASP A 208 -15.91 13.44 -7.42
CA ASP A 208 -15.75 13.13 -8.83
C ASP A 208 -16.84 12.19 -9.36
N GLU A 209 -16.89 12.03 -10.68
CA GLU A 209 -17.87 11.18 -11.37
C GLU A 209 -17.86 9.74 -10.86
N ILE A 210 -16.69 9.22 -10.48
CA ILE A 210 -16.51 7.87 -9.93
C ILE A 210 -17.20 7.75 -8.57
N LEU A 211 -17.00 8.72 -7.67
CA LEU A 211 -17.69 8.73 -6.39
C LEU A 211 -19.21 8.83 -6.57
N ASN A 212 -19.66 9.71 -7.47
CA ASN A 212 -21.08 9.85 -7.78
C ASN A 212 -21.68 8.54 -8.29
N GLU A 213 -20.95 7.79 -9.12
CA GLU A 213 -21.40 6.48 -9.60
C GLU A 213 -21.44 5.42 -8.49
N LEU A 214 -20.44 5.40 -7.59
CA LEU A 214 -20.41 4.46 -6.47
C LEU A 214 -21.59 4.64 -5.51
N LEU A 215 -22.09 5.87 -5.35
CA LEU A 215 -23.20 6.24 -4.46
C LEU A 215 -24.58 6.09 -5.10
N LYS A 216 -24.67 5.80 -6.41
CA LYS A 216 -25.96 5.54 -7.05
C LYS A 216 -26.56 4.23 -6.51
N PRO A 217 -27.88 4.16 -6.29
CA PRO A 217 -28.55 2.90 -6.01
C PRO A 217 -28.26 1.87 -7.11
N ASP A 218 -28.01 0.63 -6.71
CA ASP A 218 -27.65 -0.47 -7.61
C ASP A 218 -28.19 -1.77 -7.01
N ASP A 219 -28.53 -2.74 -7.85
CA ASP A 219 -29.07 -4.04 -7.43
C ASP A 219 -28.12 -4.78 -6.47
N SER A 220 -26.83 -4.41 -6.46
CA SER A 220 -25.83 -4.97 -5.56
C SER A 220 -25.76 -4.28 -4.18
N ASP A 221 -26.68 -3.36 -3.83
CA ASP A 221 -26.63 -2.58 -2.58
C ASP A 221 -26.56 -3.47 -1.33
N GLU A 222 -27.44 -4.47 -1.21
CA GLU A 222 -27.48 -5.39 -0.05
C GLU A 222 -26.15 -6.16 0.10
N LEU A 223 -25.63 -6.72 -1.00
CA LEU A 223 -24.34 -7.41 -1.01
C LEU A 223 -23.19 -6.46 -0.65
N THR A 224 -23.24 -5.22 -1.16
CA THR A 224 -22.21 -4.21 -0.89
C THR A 224 -22.21 -3.84 0.59
N GLU A 225 -23.39 -3.71 1.19
CA GLU A 225 -23.56 -3.43 2.61
C GLU A 225 -22.95 -4.52 3.49
N GLN A 226 -23.30 -5.78 3.24
CA GLN A 226 -22.76 -6.93 3.97
C GLN A 226 -21.23 -7.00 3.88
N ILE A 227 -20.68 -6.72 2.68
CA ILE A 227 -19.22 -6.68 2.47
C ILE A 227 -18.60 -5.53 3.26
N LEU A 228 -19.19 -4.34 3.25
CA LEU A 228 -18.69 -3.18 4.00
C LEU A 228 -18.67 -3.46 5.51
N GLN A 229 -19.73 -4.00 6.09
CA GLN A 229 -19.79 -4.35 7.52
C GLN A 229 -18.69 -5.36 7.90
N SER A 230 -18.47 -6.37 7.05
CA SER A 230 -17.40 -7.33 7.23
C SER A 230 -16.01 -6.67 7.16
N LEU A 231 -15.80 -5.84 6.15
CA LEU A 231 -14.56 -5.09 5.95
C LEU A 231 -14.27 -4.17 7.13
N PHE A 232 -15.26 -3.45 7.66
CA PHE A 232 -15.10 -2.57 8.80
C PHE A 232 -14.75 -3.34 10.06
N THR A 233 -15.38 -4.48 10.31
CA THR A 233 -15.01 -5.36 11.42
C THR A 233 -13.52 -5.70 11.37
N VAL A 234 -13.02 -6.12 10.20
CA VAL A 234 -11.60 -6.43 10.02
C VAL A 234 -10.73 -5.18 10.18
N MET A 235 -11.11 -4.05 9.58
CA MET A 235 -10.37 -2.78 9.68
C MET A 235 -10.26 -2.27 11.12
N ILE A 236 -11.31 -2.41 11.94
CA ILE A 236 -11.31 -2.09 13.38
C ILE A 236 -10.30 -2.97 14.10
N THR A 237 -10.39 -4.29 13.94
CA THR A 237 -9.48 -5.24 14.63
C THR A 237 -8.02 -4.94 14.26
N LEU A 238 -7.75 -4.71 12.98
CA LEU A 238 -6.42 -4.37 12.51
C LEU A 238 -5.94 -3.05 13.09
N SER A 239 -6.76 -2.01 13.01
CA SER A 239 -6.42 -0.69 13.50
C SER A 239 -6.18 -0.70 15.02
N LYS A 240 -6.93 -1.48 15.82
CA LYS A 240 -6.72 -1.56 17.28
C LYS A 240 -5.38 -2.19 17.60
N ARG A 241 -5.01 -3.23 16.86
CA ARG A 241 -3.70 -3.86 17.01
C ARG A 241 -2.55 -2.97 16.54
N GLN A 242 -2.77 -2.10 15.56
CA GLN A 242 -1.73 -1.26 14.97
C GLN A 242 -1.50 0.06 15.69
N ALA A 243 -2.59 0.67 16.10
CA ALA A 243 -2.61 2.01 16.62
C ALA A 243 -3.14 2.06 18.05
N GLY A 244 -3.22 0.91 18.74
CA GLY A 244 -3.70 0.82 20.12
C GLY A 244 -3.01 1.82 21.05
N ASP A 245 -1.71 2.05 20.87
CA ASP A 245 -0.97 3.05 21.64
C ASP A 245 -1.43 4.50 21.38
N HIS A 246 -1.99 4.79 20.21
CA HIS A 246 -2.46 6.12 19.79
C HIS A 246 -3.97 6.33 20.02
N LEU A 247 -4.74 5.26 20.26
CA LEU A 247 -6.17 5.29 20.53
C LEU A 247 -6.46 5.59 22.00
N PRO A 248 -7.70 5.99 22.36
CA PRO A 248 -8.07 6.22 23.75
C PRO A 248 -7.67 5.06 24.68
N GLY A 249 -6.94 5.38 25.76
CA GLY A 249 -6.36 4.38 26.68
C GLY A 249 -4.95 3.90 26.32
N GLY A 250 -4.46 4.24 25.13
CA GLY A 250 -3.09 3.95 24.69
C GLY A 250 -2.03 4.87 25.27
N LYS A 251 -0.77 4.42 25.28
CA LYS A 251 0.39 5.14 25.84
C LYS A 251 0.60 6.55 25.29
N PHE A 252 0.27 6.76 24.03
CA PHE A 252 0.47 8.00 23.29
C PHE A 252 -0.84 8.74 23.00
N SER A 253 -1.97 8.30 23.55
CA SER A 253 -3.28 8.95 23.38
C SER A 253 -3.27 10.40 23.88
N THR A 254 -2.66 10.62 25.04
CA THR A 254 -2.47 11.94 25.66
C THR A 254 -0.98 12.23 25.85
N PRO A 255 -0.27 12.70 24.81
CA PRO A 255 1.18 12.85 24.86
C PRO A 255 1.58 14.05 25.73
N THR A 256 2.52 13.82 26.66
CA THR A 256 3.14 14.88 27.47
C THR A 256 3.92 15.88 26.59
N GLN A 257 4.14 17.09 27.09
CA GLN A 257 4.93 18.11 26.38
C GLN A 257 6.36 17.61 26.07
N LEU A 258 7.00 16.92 27.02
CA LEU A 258 8.32 16.33 26.82
C LEU A 258 8.33 15.35 25.63
N THR A 259 7.30 14.49 25.54
CA THR A 259 7.18 13.55 24.41
C THR A 259 6.97 14.28 23.08
N ARG A 260 6.18 15.36 23.07
CA ARG A 260 5.99 16.19 21.87
C ARG A 260 7.31 16.80 21.41
N GLU A 261 8.11 17.34 22.33
CA GLU A 261 9.42 17.92 22.00
C GLU A 261 10.39 16.86 21.46
N GLN A 262 10.43 15.68 22.08
CA GLN A 262 11.26 14.56 21.62
C GLN A 262 10.87 14.01 20.24
N THR A 263 9.62 14.22 19.83
CA THR A 263 9.07 13.68 18.57
C THR A 263 8.85 14.75 17.52
N ARG A 264 9.33 15.98 17.74
CA ARG A 264 9.13 17.12 16.84
C ARG A 264 9.62 16.86 15.41
N SER A 265 10.68 16.07 15.24
CA SER A 265 11.25 15.70 13.93
C SER A 265 10.61 14.46 13.30
N CYS A 266 9.66 13.82 14.00
CA CYS A 266 9.03 12.59 13.54
C CYS A 266 7.93 12.92 12.52
N LEU A 267 8.06 12.34 11.31
CA LEU A 267 7.05 12.46 10.26
C LEU A 267 5.89 11.49 10.52
N LYS A 268 4.66 11.90 10.17
CA LYS A 268 3.46 11.05 10.25
C LYS A 268 3.49 9.84 9.31
N HIS A 269 4.29 9.90 8.25
CA HIS A 269 4.35 8.87 7.23
C HIS A 269 5.78 8.46 6.89
N ASN A 270 5.94 7.25 6.39
CA ASN A 270 7.22 6.65 6.01
C ASN A 270 7.54 6.75 4.50
N LYS A 271 6.80 7.55 3.71
CA LYS A 271 7.00 7.67 2.25
C LYS A 271 8.45 7.93 1.86
N LEU A 272 9.11 8.85 2.57
CA LEU A 272 10.50 9.23 2.27
C LEU A 272 11.49 8.09 2.59
N PRO A 273 11.46 7.47 3.79
CA PRO A 273 12.21 6.24 4.03
C PRO A 273 11.96 5.14 2.99
N GLU A 274 10.70 4.83 2.66
CA GLU A 274 10.38 3.79 1.65
C GLU A 274 10.94 4.12 0.27
N PHE A 275 10.90 5.40 -0.12
CA PHE A 275 11.49 5.87 -1.36
C PHE A 275 13.02 5.69 -1.39
N PHE A 276 13.70 5.92 -0.26
CA PHE A 276 15.14 5.67 -0.14
C PHE A 276 15.47 4.18 -0.19
N PHE A 277 14.72 3.34 0.53
CA PHE A 277 14.92 1.89 0.48
C PHE A 277 14.67 1.33 -0.92
N GLY A 278 13.60 1.77 -1.59
CA GLY A 278 13.31 1.33 -2.96
C GLY A 278 14.39 1.74 -3.96
N GLN A 279 14.97 2.92 -3.81
CA GLN A 279 16.11 3.34 -4.63
C GLN A 279 17.38 2.56 -4.31
N LEU A 280 17.65 2.30 -3.03
CA LEU A 280 18.82 1.52 -2.62
C LEU A 280 18.73 0.10 -3.19
N ASP A 281 17.57 -0.55 -3.08
CA ASP A 281 17.32 -1.87 -3.68
C ASP A 281 17.54 -1.87 -5.20
N PHE A 282 17.06 -0.82 -5.88
CA PHE A 282 17.31 -0.66 -7.31
C PHE A 282 18.80 -0.50 -7.62
N LEU A 283 19.52 0.36 -6.89
CA LEU A 283 20.95 0.59 -7.09
C LEU A 283 21.78 -0.65 -6.81
N MET A 284 21.44 -1.45 -5.79
CA MET A 284 22.12 -2.71 -5.51
C MET A 284 21.97 -3.71 -6.67
N LYS A 285 20.81 -3.75 -7.32
CA LYS A 285 20.58 -4.60 -8.51
C LYS A 285 21.25 -4.07 -9.77
N TYR A 286 21.22 -2.75 -9.97
CA TYR A 286 21.76 -2.10 -11.16
C TYR A 286 23.29 -1.99 -11.13
N ARG A 287 23.88 -1.86 -9.94
CA ARG A 287 25.34 -1.75 -9.70
C ARG A 287 25.81 -2.85 -8.75
N PRO A 288 25.79 -4.12 -9.16
CA PRO A 288 26.09 -5.26 -8.27
C PRO A 288 27.53 -5.24 -7.74
N ASN A 289 28.46 -4.59 -8.46
CA ASN A 289 29.85 -4.45 -8.04
C ASN A 289 30.09 -3.25 -7.10
N SER A 290 29.08 -2.41 -6.85
CA SER A 290 29.17 -1.28 -5.92
C SER A 290 28.88 -1.75 -4.50
N THR A 291 29.58 -1.20 -3.51
CA THR A 291 29.30 -1.50 -2.11
C THR A 291 28.00 -0.81 -1.66
N THR A 292 27.30 -1.41 -0.69
CA THR A 292 26.09 -0.81 -0.09
C THR A 292 26.36 0.60 0.42
N LEU A 293 27.50 0.81 1.09
CA LEU A 293 27.94 2.13 1.59
C LEU A 293 28.07 3.16 0.45
N CYS A 294 28.61 2.75 -0.71
CA CYS A 294 28.74 3.65 -1.85
C CYS A 294 27.37 4.05 -2.42
N ASN A 295 26.43 3.10 -2.51
CA ASN A 295 25.07 3.37 -2.98
C ASN A 295 24.29 4.25 -1.98
N GLU A 296 24.41 4.01 -0.68
CA GLU A 296 23.83 4.85 0.39
C GLU A 296 24.40 6.28 0.35
N ALA A 297 25.71 6.42 0.26
CA ALA A 297 26.37 7.72 0.15
C ALA A 297 25.90 8.48 -1.10
N HIS A 298 25.74 7.79 -2.23
CA HIS A 298 25.20 8.38 -3.45
C HIS A 298 23.76 8.90 -3.27
N LEU A 299 22.89 8.13 -2.60
CA LEU A 299 21.52 8.56 -2.31
C LEU A 299 21.51 9.76 -1.37
N LEU A 300 22.24 9.71 -0.26
CA LEU A 300 22.31 10.82 0.68
C LEU A 300 22.84 12.10 0.01
N PHE A 301 23.92 11.99 -0.79
CA PHE A 301 24.49 13.11 -1.51
C PHE A 301 23.49 13.74 -2.49
N SER A 302 22.79 12.91 -3.26
CA SER A 302 21.84 13.37 -4.28
C SER A 302 20.58 14.00 -3.66
N HIS A 303 20.03 13.40 -2.61
CA HIS A 303 18.76 13.83 -2.01
C HIS A 303 18.91 14.98 -1.02
N ASN A 304 20.06 15.08 -0.33
CA ASN A 304 20.35 16.24 0.52
C ASN A 304 20.78 17.47 -0.29
N LYS A 305 20.85 17.38 -1.62
CA LYS A 305 21.34 18.45 -2.51
C LYS A 305 22.75 18.91 -2.10
N THR A 306 23.58 17.95 -1.68
CA THR A 306 24.91 18.23 -1.14
C THR A 306 25.79 18.91 -2.19
N ASP A 307 25.61 18.59 -3.48
CA ASP A 307 26.26 19.27 -4.60
C ASP A 307 25.95 20.78 -4.63
N LYS A 308 24.66 21.15 -4.51
CA LYS A 308 24.22 22.55 -4.51
C LYS A 308 24.73 23.28 -3.28
N TRP A 309 24.65 22.64 -2.13
CA TRP A 309 25.18 23.20 -0.89
C TRP A 309 26.69 23.44 -0.97
N LEU A 310 27.47 22.46 -1.44
CA LEU A 310 28.91 22.60 -1.64
C LEU A 310 29.25 23.71 -2.64
N ASN A 311 28.48 23.85 -3.71
CA ASN A 311 28.71 24.89 -4.73
C ASN A 311 28.40 26.30 -4.23
N ASN A 312 27.60 26.45 -3.18
CA ASN A 312 27.30 27.75 -2.57
C ASN A 312 28.34 28.18 -1.53
N LEU A 313 29.25 27.29 -1.12
CA LEU A 313 30.32 27.61 -0.18
C LEU A 313 31.48 28.33 -0.88
N PRO A 314 32.24 29.18 -0.15
CA PRO A 314 33.51 29.71 -0.63
C PRO A 314 34.46 28.60 -1.09
N ALA A 315 35.24 28.85 -2.13
CA ALA A 315 36.11 27.85 -2.74
C ALA A 315 37.14 27.25 -1.74
N SER A 316 37.65 28.07 -0.81
CA SER A 316 38.56 27.62 0.25
C SER A 316 37.91 26.61 1.19
N GLU A 317 36.71 26.93 1.69
CA GLU A 317 35.94 26.08 2.61
C GLU A 317 35.48 24.79 1.95
N ARG A 318 34.99 24.87 0.71
CA ARG A 318 34.61 23.69 -0.10
C ARG A 318 35.78 22.73 -0.27
N ASN A 319 36.95 23.24 -0.66
CA ASN A 319 38.14 22.40 -0.89
C ASN A 319 38.62 21.75 0.42
N GLN A 320 38.60 22.51 1.53
CA GLN A 320 38.94 22.00 2.85
C GLN A 320 38.02 20.84 3.26
N MET A 321 36.69 21.02 3.13
CA MET A 321 35.72 19.98 3.45
C MET A 321 35.90 18.71 2.60
N ILE A 322 36.19 18.84 1.31
CA ILE A 322 36.43 17.69 0.44
C ILE A 322 37.68 16.92 0.89
N GLU A 323 38.74 17.63 1.26
CA GLU A 323 39.98 17.00 1.71
C GLU A 323 39.82 16.31 3.07
N ASP A 324 39.08 16.92 3.99
CA ASP A 324 38.77 16.30 5.29
C ASP A 324 37.92 15.04 5.12
N ASN A 325 36.89 15.07 4.25
CA ASN A 325 36.09 13.90 3.92
C ASN A 325 36.92 12.77 3.28
N ARG A 326 37.93 13.11 2.46
CA ARG A 326 38.85 12.10 1.88
C ARG A 326 39.68 11.40 2.95
N LYS A 327 40.18 12.16 3.94
CA LYS A 327 40.96 11.61 5.06
C LYS A 327 40.09 10.72 5.94
N GLU A 328 38.92 11.21 6.36
CA GLU A 328 37.99 10.46 7.20
C GLU A 328 37.43 9.22 6.48
N GLY A 329 37.11 9.32 5.19
CA GLY A 329 36.67 8.19 4.39
C GLY A 329 37.69 7.04 4.31
N ARG A 330 39.00 7.33 4.39
CA ARG A 330 40.04 6.28 4.50
C ARG A 330 39.98 5.58 5.85
N LYS A 331 39.79 6.33 6.95
CA LYS A 331 39.67 5.78 8.31
C LYS A 331 38.46 4.86 8.42
N ILE A 332 37.29 5.29 7.94
CA ILE A 332 36.06 4.47 7.97
C ILE A 332 36.25 3.15 7.20
N ARG A 333 36.91 3.17 6.04
CA ARG A 333 37.20 1.95 5.27
C ARG A 333 38.17 1.00 5.99
N LEU A 334 39.15 1.53 6.73
CA LEU A 334 40.06 0.75 7.55
C LEU A 334 39.30 0.07 8.70
N GLN A 335 38.50 0.83 9.45
CA GLN A 335 37.66 0.31 10.53
C GLN A 335 36.71 -0.79 10.03
N PHE A 336 36.07 -0.59 8.87
CA PHE A 336 35.20 -1.61 8.28
C PHE A 336 35.95 -2.91 7.95
N LYS A 337 37.18 -2.82 7.42
CA LYS A 337 38.02 -4.01 7.17
C LYS A 337 38.40 -4.72 8.47
N GLU A 338 38.70 -3.98 9.54
CA GLU A 338 39.01 -4.55 10.86
C GLU A 338 37.78 -5.27 11.46
N SER A 339 36.60 -4.66 11.38
CA SER A 339 35.35 -5.29 11.82
C SER A 339 35.06 -6.58 11.05
N LEU A 340 35.32 -6.62 9.74
CA LEU A 340 35.15 -7.84 8.95
C LEU A 340 36.08 -8.98 9.42
N LYS A 341 37.35 -8.68 9.72
CA LYS A 341 38.29 -9.67 10.27
C LYS A 341 37.83 -10.22 11.61
N GLN A 342 37.27 -9.36 12.46
CA GLN A 342 36.74 -9.77 13.76
C GLN A 342 35.50 -10.67 13.62
N ILE A 343 34.58 -10.32 12.71
CA ILE A 343 33.41 -11.17 12.42
C ILE A 343 33.84 -12.52 11.86
N GLU A 344 34.86 -12.55 11.02
CA GLU A 344 35.43 -13.78 10.46
C GLU A 344 36.05 -14.67 11.55
N SER A 345 36.85 -14.10 12.46
CA SER A 345 37.44 -14.86 13.56
C SER A 345 36.38 -15.43 14.52
N GLU A 346 35.34 -14.65 14.84
CA GLU A 346 34.21 -15.11 15.65
C GLU A 346 33.44 -16.25 14.98
N ARG A 347 33.24 -16.20 13.66
CA ARG A 347 32.60 -17.27 12.89
C ARG A 347 33.43 -18.54 12.89
N LEU A 348 34.75 -18.44 12.73
CA LEU A 348 35.67 -19.57 12.79
C LEU A 348 35.66 -20.24 14.17
N ILE A 349 35.64 -19.47 15.26
CA ILE A 349 35.53 -20.01 16.62
C ILE A 349 34.21 -20.77 16.81
N LYS A 350 33.09 -20.23 16.29
CA LYS A 350 31.78 -20.90 16.35
C LYS A 350 31.73 -22.19 15.55
N LEU A 351 32.42 -22.27 14.41
CA LEU A 351 32.50 -23.48 13.59
C LEU A 351 33.30 -24.58 14.31
N ARG A 352 34.48 -24.26 14.86
CA ARG A 352 35.28 -25.25 15.61
C ARG A 352 34.56 -25.79 16.84
N LYS A 353 33.87 -24.93 17.60
CA LYS A 353 33.05 -25.37 18.73
C LYS A 353 31.88 -26.29 18.34
N LYS A 354 31.43 -26.24 17.09
CA LYS A 354 30.42 -27.16 16.55
C LYS A 354 31.03 -28.51 16.16
N GLU A 355 32.25 -28.51 15.65
CA GLU A 355 32.99 -29.73 15.28
C GLU A 355 33.52 -30.49 16.51
N GLU A 356 33.72 -29.82 17.64
CA GLU A 356 34.14 -30.43 18.92
C GLU A 356 32.95 -30.89 19.80
N GLY A 357 31.71 -30.67 19.34
CA GLY A 357 30.47 -30.97 20.08
C GLY A 357 29.65 -32.15 19.55
N ASP A 358 30.15 -32.84 18.52
CA ASP A 358 29.75 -34.18 18.07
C ASP A 358 30.87 -35.18 18.43
#